data_AF-A0A838FEM3-F1
#
_entry.id   AF-A0A838FEM3-F1
#
_cell.length_a   1.000
_cell.length_b   1.000
_cell.length_c   1.000
_cell.angle_alpha   90.00
_cell.angle_beta   90.00
_cell.angle_gamma   90.00
#
_symmetry.space_group_name_H-M   'P 1'
#
loop_
_entity.id
_entity.type
_entity.pdbx_description
1 polymer ?
#
loop_
_entity_poly.entity_id
_entity_poly.type
_entity_poly.pdbx_seq_one_letter_code
_entity_poly.pdbx_strand_id
1 'polypeptide(L)' 'MDQGGTAPTAGHARRPEQTVSVLTYRTGVQDANVAGNVNGGQIMKLCDDAAVIAATRLAGGRVVT' A
#
# COMPACT_ATOMS: atom_id res chain seq x y z
N MET A 1 -16.40 31.26 -29.59
CA MET A 1 -16.34 29.79 -29.64
C MET A 1 -15.17 29.37 -28.78
N ASP A 2 -15.48 28.91 -27.58
CA ASP A 2 -14.55 28.48 -26.55
C ASP A 2 -14.25 26.98 -26.74
N GLN A 3 -13.02 26.63 -27.12
CA GLN A 3 -12.45 25.29 -26.91
C GLN A 3 -10.93 25.40 -26.72
N GLY A 4 -10.53 26.08 -25.65
CA GLY A 4 -9.19 25.95 -25.09
C GLY A 4 -9.22 24.94 -23.95
N GLY A 5 -9.36 23.65 -24.27
CA GLY A 5 -9.32 22.58 -23.28
C GLY A 5 -7.96 22.55 -22.59
N THR A 6 -7.87 23.17 -21.42
CA THR A 6 -6.70 23.14 -20.55
C THR A 6 -6.35 21.67 -20.30
N ALA A 7 -5.19 21.24 -20.82
CA ALA A 7 -4.61 19.94 -20.47
C ALA A 7 -4.66 19.80 -18.94
N PRO A 8 -4.98 18.61 -18.39
CA PRO A 8 -4.93 18.41 -16.96
C PRO A 8 -3.53 18.84 -16.51
N THR A 9 -3.47 19.91 -15.71
CA THR A 9 -2.23 20.32 -15.07
C THR A 9 -1.72 19.06 -14.42
N ALA A 10 -0.50 18.63 -14.78
CA ALA A 10 0.13 17.46 -14.19
C ALA A 10 0.27 17.75 -12.69
N GLY A 11 -0.78 17.43 -11.93
CA GLY A 11 -0.86 17.62 -10.50
C GLY A 11 0.35 16.90 -9.95
N HIS A 12 1.18 17.66 -9.24
CA HIS A 12 2.50 17.27 -8.77
C HIS A 12 2.54 15.77 -8.46
N ALA A 13 3.17 14.98 -9.32
CA ALA A 13 3.24 13.53 -9.12
C ALA A 13 3.78 13.30 -7.70
N ARG A 14 3.01 12.58 -6.88
CA ARG A 14 3.41 12.36 -5.48
C ARG A 14 4.74 11.60 -5.47
N ARG A 15 5.62 12.00 -4.56
CA ARG A 15 6.89 11.30 -4.36
C ARG A 15 6.66 10.10 -3.43
N PRO A 16 7.35 8.96 -3.63
CA PRO A 16 7.18 7.77 -2.79
C PRO A 16 7.36 8.02 -1.27
N GLU A 17 8.27 8.94 -0.92
CA GLU A 17 8.50 9.39 0.46
C GLU A 17 7.25 10.01 1.13
N GLN A 18 6.31 10.55 0.34
CA GLN A 18 5.06 11.11 0.84
C GLN A 18 3.98 10.05 1.10
N THR A 19 4.26 8.78 0.79
CA THR A 19 3.30 7.67 0.88
C THR A 19 3.78 6.54 1.79
N VAL A 20 4.81 6.78 2.60
CA VAL A 20 5.29 5.84 3.62
C VAL A 20 4.11 5.42 4.49
N SER A 21 3.95 4.10 4.64
CA SER A 21 2.83 3.51 5.35
C SER A 21 3.39 2.46 6.31
N VAL A 22 2.98 2.55 7.58
CA VAL A 22 3.44 1.65 8.65
C VAL A 22 2.24 0.89 9.17
N LEU A 23 2.32 -0.43 9.16
CA LEU A 23 1.32 -1.34 9.71
C LEU A 23 1.87 -2.00 10.97
N THR A 24 1.21 -1.76 12.10
CA THR A 24 1.53 -2.42 13.37
C THR A 24 0.47 -3.47 13.65
N TYR A 25 0.90 -4.71 13.86
CA TYR A 25 0.02 -5.84 14.14
C TYR A 25 0.54 -6.63 15.35
N ARG A 26 -0.35 -6.96 16.29
CA ARG A 26 -0.03 -7.82 17.43
C ARG A 26 -0.36 -9.27 17.06
N THR A 27 0.67 -10.10 16.96
CA THR A 27 0.51 -11.52 16.65
C THR A 27 -0.09 -12.29 17.83
N GLY A 28 -0.96 -13.25 17.53
CA GLY A 28 -1.52 -14.20 18.46
C GLY A 28 -1.25 -15.65 18.07
N VAL A 29 -1.80 -16.58 18.85
CA VAL A 29 -1.64 -18.04 18.63
C VAL A 29 -2.14 -18.50 17.25
N GLN A 30 -3.10 -17.76 16.67
CA GLN A 30 -3.68 -18.05 15.36
C GLN A 30 -2.68 -17.81 14.21
N ASP A 31 -1.67 -16.98 14.45
CA ASP A 31 -0.64 -16.62 13.46
C ASP A 31 0.55 -17.58 13.51
N ALA A 32 0.61 -18.45 14.53
CA ALA A 32 1.73 -19.32 14.78
C ALA A 32 1.59 -20.66 14.05
N ASN A 33 2.72 -21.19 13.59
CA ASN A 33 2.82 -22.58 13.18
C ASN A 33 2.94 -23.51 14.40
N VAL A 34 3.00 -24.83 14.17
CA VAL A 34 3.09 -25.85 15.23
C VAL A 34 4.33 -25.68 16.12
N ALA A 35 5.40 -25.05 15.62
CA ALA A 35 6.60 -24.76 16.40
C ALA A 35 6.49 -23.46 17.24
N GLY A 36 5.35 -22.77 17.21
CA GLY A 36 5.12 -21.52 17.94
C GLY A 36 5.69 -20.27 17.27
N ASN A 37 6.23 -20.40 16.05
CA ASN A 37 6.75 -19.26 15.28
C ASN A 37 5.65 -18.67 14.40
N VAL A 38 5.67 -17.36 14.19
CA VAL A 38 4.77 -16.72 13.22
C VAL A 38 4.96 -17.35 11.84
N ASN A 39 3.86 -17.75 11.20
CA ASN A 39 3.89 -18.33 9.86
C ASN A 39 4.43 -17.30 8.86
N GLY A 40 5.39 -17.69 8.02
CA GLY A 40 5.96 -16.82 6.99
C GLY A 40 4.92 -16.24 6.02
N GLY A 41 3.87 -17.01 5.70
CA GLY A 41 2.75 -16.53 4.90
C GLY A 41 1.98 -15.37 5.57
N GLN A 42 1.86 -15.39 6.89
CA GLN A 42 1.21 -14.30 7.63
C GLN A 42 2.06 -13.03 7.61
N ILE A 43 3.38 -13.16 7.73
CA ILE A 43 4.31 -12.02 7.60
C ILE A 43 4.20 -11.42 6.18
N MET A 44 4.25 -12.25 5.14
CA MET A 44 4.14 -11.79 3.75
C MET A 44 2.81 -11.10 3.47
N LYS A 45 1.70 -11.60 4.05
CA LYS A 45 0.40 -10.94 3.94
C LYS A 45 0.42 -9.53 4.56
N LEU A 46 1.00 -9.36 5.74
CA LEU A 46 1.09 -8.04 6.38
C LEU A 46 1.98 -7.08 5.57
N CYS A 47 3.05 -7.58 4.94
CA CYS A 47 3.86 -6.80 4.02
C CYS A 47 3.05 -6.34 2.80
N ASP A 48 2.27 -7.23 2.20
CA ASP A 48 1.40 -6.91 1.05
C ASP A 48 0.31 -5.89 1.41
N ASP A 49 -0.32 -6.06 2.58
CA ASP A 49 -1.32 -5.12 3.12
C ASP A 49 -0.71 -3.72 3.32
N ALA A 50 0.54 -3.60 3.80
CA ALA A 50 1.22 -2.31 3.92
C ALA A 50 1.61 -1.73 2.55
N ALA A 51 2.08 -2.57 1.63
CA ALA A 51 2.51 -2.18 0.29
C ALA A 51 1.33 -1.62 -0.53
N VAL A 52 0.17 -2.29 -0.50
CA VAL A 52 -1.01 -1.86 -1.25
C VAL A 52 -1.53 -0.50 -0.78
N ILE A 53 -1.42 -0.19 0.52
CA ILE A 53 -1.77 1.12 1.08
C ILE A 53 -0.83 2.20 0.52
N ALA A 54 0.48 1.96 0.56
CA ALA A 54 1.48 2.91 0.03
C ALA A 54 1.29 3.13 -1.48
N ALA A 55 1.10 2.04 -2.25
CA ALA A 55 0.91 2.08 -3.69
C ALA A 55 -0.40 2.79 -4.09
N THR A 56 -1.50 2.50 -3.40
CA THR A 56 -2.80 3.18 -3.63
C THR A 56 -2.67 4.68 -3.39
N ARG A 57 -1.97 5.07 -2.30
CA ARG A 57 -1.67 6.47 -2.04
C ARG A 57 -0.86 7.04 -3.19
N LEU A 58 0.24 6.43 -3.60
CA LEU A 58 1.09 6.95 -4.67
C LEU A 58 0.34 7.11 -6.00
N ALA A 59 -0.38 6.06 -6.43
CA ALA A 59 -1.10 6.02 -7.70
C ALA A 59 -2.37 6.88 -7.72
N GLY A 60 -2.99 7.13 -6.56
CA GLY A 60 -4.28 7.83 -6.49
C GLY A 60 -5.44 7.05 -7.11
N GLY A 61 -5.34 5.72 -7.18
CA GLY A 61 -6.30 4.87 -7.85
C GLY A 61 -6.14 3.39 -7.46
N ARG A 62 -6.82 2.51 -8.20
CA ARG A 62 -6.74 1.06 -7.99
C ARG A 62 -5.36 0.53 -8.38
N VAL A 63 -4.83 -0.38 -7.57
CA VAL A 63 -3.55 -1.06 -7.79
C VAL A 63 -3.75 -2.56 -7.58
N VAL A 64 -2.86 -3.36 -8.17
CA VAL A 64 -2.86 -4.83 -8.06
C VAL A 64 -1.46 -5.30 -7.71
N THR A 65 -1.37 -6.49 -7.12
CA THR A 65 -0.14 -7.16 -6.72
C THR A 65 0.13 -8.38 -7.60
#